data_AF-A0A6M2CNH2-F1
#
_entry.id   AF-A0A6M2CNH2-F1
#
_cell.length_a   1.000
_cell.length_b   1.000
_cell.length_c   1.000
_cell.angle_alpha   90.00
_cell.angle_beta   90.00
_cell.angle_gamma   90.00
#
_symmetry.space_group_name_H-M   'P 1'
#
loop_
_entity.id
_entity.type
_entity.pdbx_description
1 polymer ?
#
loop_
_entity_poly.entity_id
_entity_poly.type
_entity_poly.pdbx_seq_one_letter_code
_entity_poly.pdbx_strand_id
1 'polypeptide(L)'
;AMYDLRSGNLPNNGLTLARVSLTFSGLTVTKAIKWKDSLPVPHSRMNSIVPNYPAAMMTTAFSGLIPHGEAYTSTITNAHFLYLKELIKFTDPQLCFKPNWEIIESFKGFASAAPDNCPLDKADCVELMEKWGILVAGVCSEPVTKAAERFREYLQPSPQDS
;
A
#
# COMPACT_ATOMS: atom_id res chain seq x y z
N ALA A 1 -21.82 -19.68 10.13
CA ALA A 1 -21.10 -18.61 9.41
C ALA A 1 -20.68 -19.16 8.05
N MET A 2 -21.13 -18.55 6.94
CA MET A 2 -21.01 -19.13 5.58
C MET A 2 -19.55 -19.33 5.10
N TYR A 3 -18.58 -18.61 5.67
CA TYR A 3 -17.20 -18.56 5.18
C TYR A 3 -16.11 -18.92 6.22
N ASP A 4 -16.47 -19.34 7.43
CA ASP A 4 -15.54 -19.65 8.56
C ASP A 4 -14.36 -18.65 8.69
N LEU A 5 -14.66 -17.35 8.65
CA LEU A 5 -13.65 -16.30 8.72
C LEU A 5 -12.94 -16.34 10.07
N ARG A 6 -11.61 -16.31 10.04
CA ARG A 6 -10.81 -16.19 11.26
C ARG A 6 -9.88 -14.98 11.22
N SER A 7 -9.42 -14.59 12.40
CA SER A 7 -8.58 -13.41 12.62
C SER A 7 -7.13 -13.82 12.86
N GLY A 8 -6.19 -12.92 12.53
CA GLY A 8 -4.76 -13.11 12.76
C GLY A 8 -4.03 -13.86 11.64
N ASN A 9 -2.76 -14.19 11.89
CA ASN A 9 -1.92 -14.93 10.96
C ASN A 9 -2.21 -16.43 11.09
N LEU A 10 -3.01 -16.97 10.17
CA LEU A 10 -3.45 -18.37 10.21
C LEU A 10 -2.56 -19.25 9.32
N PRO A 11 -2.44 -20.56 9.61
CA PRO A 11 -1.89 -21.53 8.65
C PRO A 11 -2.68 -21.52 7.33
N ASN A 12 -2.07 -22.07 6.26
CA ASN A 12 -2.47 -21.89 4.85
C ASN A 12 -3.96 -22.14 4.49
N ASN A 13 -4.74 -22.83 5.33
CA ASN A 13 -6.14 -23.16 5.04
C ASN A 13 -7.18 -22.21 5.68
N GLY A 14 -6.74 -21.22 6.48
CA GLY A 14 -7.66 -20.27 7.10
C GLY A 14 -8.05 -19.12 6.17
N LEU A 15 -9.34 -18.89 5.97
CA LEU A 15 -9.82 -17.71 5.25
C LEU A 15 -9.83 -16.48 6.18
N THR A 16 -9.15 -15.41 5.77
CA THR A 16 -9.17 -14.12 6.46
C THR A 16 -9.66 -13.03 5.52
N LEU A 17 -10.25 -11.97 6.07
CA LEU A 17 -10.65 -10.80 5.26
C LEU A 17 -9.45 -10.18 4.52
N ALA A 18 -8.26 -10.20 5.14
CA ALA A 18 -7.03 -9.73 4.52
C ALA A 18 -6.68 -10.57 3.27
N ARG A 19 -6.75 -11.91 3.37
CA ARG A 19 -6.50 -12.81 2.23
C ARG A 19 -7.52 -12.59 1.11
N VAL A 20 -8.81 -12.46 1.43
CA VAL A 20 -9.85 -12.12 0.43
C VAL A 20 -9.52 -10.80 -0.27
N SER A 21 -9.12 -9.77 0.49
CA SER A 21 -8.81 -8.47 -0.09
C SER A 21 -7.59 -8.49 -1.03
N LEU A 22 -6.58 -9.32 -0.73
CA LEU A 22 -5.38 -9.54 -1.54
C LEU A 22 -5.66 -10.40 -2.78
N THR A 23 -6.56 -11.38 -2.69
CA THR A 23 -6.96 -12.18 -3.86
C THR A 23 -7.75 -11.34 -4.86
N PHE A 24 -8.59 -10.43 -4.39
CA PHE A 24 -9.42 -9.57 -5.23
C PHE A 24 -8.93 -8.11 -5.23
N SER A 25 -7.62 -7.89 -5.34
CA SER A 25 -6.99 -6.57 -5.18
C SER A 25 -7.58 -5.49 -6.08
N GLY A 26 -7.87 -5.77 -7.36
CA GLY A 26 -8.46 -4.79 -8.27
C GLY A 26 -9.84 -4.28 -7.81
N LEU A 27 -10.68 -5.19 -7.30
CA LEU A 27 -11.97 -4.84 -6.72
C LEU A 27 -11.80 -4.07 -5.42
N THR A 28 -10.91 -4.54 -4.53
CA THR A 28 -10.61 -3.89 -3.25
C THR A 28 -10.15 -2.45 -3.46
N VAL A 29 -9.20 -2.23 -4.38
CA VAL A 29 -8.68 -0.89 -4.71
C VAL A 29 -9.80 0.00 -5.26
N THR A 30 -10.62 -0.50 -6.18
CA THR A 30 -11.76 0.26 -6.71
C THR A 30 -12.74 0.70 -5.60
N LYS A 31 -12.98 -0.17 -4.61
CA LYS A 31 -13.81 0.18 -3.45
C LYS A 31 -13.10 1.16 -2.52
N ALA A 32 -11.81 1.00 -2.28
CA ALA A 32 -11.01 1.91 -1.47
C ALA A 32 -11.04 3.34 -2.05
N ILE A 33 -10.95 3.50 -3.37
CA ILE A 33 -11.10 4.80 -4.04
C ILE A 33 -12.45 5.44 -3.73
N LYS A 34 -13.54 4.67 -3.83
CA LYS A 34 -14.90 5.16 -3.58
C LYS A 34 -15.14 5.52 -2.10
N TRP A 35 -14.49 4.82 -1.18
CA TRP A 35 -14.69 4.96 0.28
C TRP A 35 -13.50 5.62 0.98
N LYS A 36 -12.66 6.32 0.22
CA LYS A 36 -11.34 6.82 0.65
C LYS A 36 -11.37 7.70 1.91
N ASP A 37 -12.47 8.39 2.16
CA ASP A 37 -12.65 9.27 3.33
C ASP A 37 -13.20 8.54 4.56
N SER A 38 -13.62 7.29 4.41
CA SER A 38 -14.08 6.41 5.49
C SER A 38 -13.06 5.31 5.85
N LEU A 39 -11.88 5.35 5.24
CA LEU A 39 -10.77 4.46 5.58
C LEU A 39 -10.15 4.83 6.93
N PRO A 40 -9.46 3.90 7.61
CA PRO A 40 -8.76 4.17 8.87
C PRO A 40 -7.84 5.40 8.80
N VAL A 41 -7.16 5.56 7.67
CA VAL A 41 -6.47 6.80 7.32
C VAL A 41 -7.25 7.45 6.18
N PRO A 42 -7.96 8.57 6.42
CA PRO A 42 -8.81 9.20 5.41
C PRO A 42 -7.97 9.89 4.32
N HIS A 43 -8.55 10.08 3.13
CA HIS A 43 -7.84 10.70 2.01
C HIS A 43 -7.39 12.13 2.32
N SER A 44 -8.19 12.87 3.07
CA SER A 44 -7.84 14.20 3.58
C SER A 44 -6.52 14.22 4.35
N ARG A 45 -6.26 13.20 5.18
CA ARG A 45 -5.00 13.04 5.91
C ARG A 45 -3.84 12.82 4.96
N MET A 46 -3.99 11.91 3.99
CA MET A 46 -2.94 11.66 3.00
C MET A 46 -2.67 12.89 2.12
N ASN A 47 -3.72 13.62 1.71
CA ASN A 47 -3.60 14.86 0.95
C ASN A 47 -2.84 15.95 1.70
N SER A 48 -2.95 15.99 3.04
CA SER A 48 -2.18 16.95 3.86
C SER A 48 -0.68 16.64 3.88
N ILE A 49 -0.28 15.41 3.59
CA ILE A 49 1.12 14.98 3.53
C ILE A 49 1.66 15.15 2.12
N VAL A 50 0.92 14.66 1.13
CA VAL A 50 1.23 14.78 -0.30
C VAL A 50 -0.03 15.24 -1.02
N PRO A 51 -0.04 16.46 -1.61
CA PRO A 51 -1.19 16.94 -2.36
C PRO A 51 -1.59 15.96 -3.47
N ASN A 52 -2.88 15.67 -3.57
CA ASN A 52 -3.46 14.74 -4.54
C ASN A 52 -2.93 13.31 -4.43
N TYR A 53 -2.69 12.82 -3.21
CA TYR A 53 -2.23 11.44 -2.99
C TYR A 53 -3.18 10.43 -3.69
N PRO A 54 -2.66 9.43 -4.44
CA PRO A 54 -3.52 8.49 -5.15
C PRO A 54 -4.35 7.62 -4.20
N ALA A 55 -5.67 7.78 -4.22
CA ALA A 55 -6.58 7.00 -3.37
C ALA A 55 -6.51 5.48 -3.63
N ALA A 56 -6.09 5.09 -4.83
CA ALA A 56 -5.89 3.69 -5.21
C ALA A 56 -4.81 2.98 -4.36
N MET A 57 -3.85 3.74 -3.81
CA MET A 57 -2.76 3.21 -2.99
C MET A 57 -3.12 3.09 -1.51
N MET A 58 -4.34 3.50 -1.12
CA MET A 58 -4.81 3.53 0.27
C MET A 58 -5.37 2.19 0.76
N THR A 59 -4.77 1.08 0.36
CA THR A 59 -5.14 -0.26 0.84
C THR A 59 -3.96 -1.21 0.74
N THR A 60 -3.80 -2.10 1.73
CA THR A 60 -2.74 -3.12 1.71
C THR A 60 -2.83 -4.05 0.51
N ALA A 61 -4.04 -4.22 -0.04
CA ALA A 61 -4.28 -5.02 -1.25
C ALA A 61 -3.56 -4.49 -2.49
N PHE A 62 -3.21 -3.19 -2.50
CA PHE A 62 -2.51 -2.57 -3.61
C PHE A 62 -1.13 -3.19 -3.86
N SER A 63 -0.45 -3.70 -2.82
CA SER A 63 0.83 -4.41 -2.94
C SER A 63 0.80 -5.54 -3.97
N GLY A 64 -0.32 -6.26 -4.09
CA GLY A 64 -0.48 -7.36 -5.04
C GLY A 64 -0.63 -6.92 -6.50
N LEU A 65 -0.83 -5.64 -6.77
CA LEU A 65 -0.96 -5.10 -8.14
C LEU A 65 0.34 -4.49 -8.66
N ILE A 66 1.37 -4.35 -7.82
CA ILE A 66 2.63 -3.69 -8.20
C ILE A 66 3.41 -4.61 -9.16
N PRO A 67 3.64 -4.22 -10.42
CA PRO A 67 4.41 -5.04 -11.36
C PRO A 67 5.84 -5.19 -10.89
N HIS A 68 6.40 -6.40 -10.98
CA HIS A 68 7.82 -6.64 -10.71
C HIS A 68 8.67 -6.46 -11.97
N GLY A 69 9.93 -6.04 -11.78
CA GLY A 69 10.92 -5.91 -12.85
C GLY A 69 10.79 -4.67 -13.74
N GLU A 70 9.91 -3.74 -13.39
CA GLU A 70 9.70 -2.50 -14.13
C GLU A 70 10.45 -1.31 -13.52
N ALA A 71 10.84 -0.33 -14.34
CA ALA A 71 11.59 0.85 -13.88
C ALA A 71 10.82 1.66 -12.82
N TYR A 72 9.49 1.73 -12.94
CA TYR A 72 8.61 2.45 -12.02
C TYR A 72 8.29 1.69 -10.72
N THR A 73 8.60 0.39 -10.65
CA THR A 73 8.27 -0.50 -9.50
C THR A 73 8.71 0.12 -8.18
N SER A 74 9.98 0.53 -8.10
CA SER A 74 10.55 1.07 -6.86
C SER A 74 9.88 2.36 -6.41
N THR A 75 9.49 3.22 -7.36
CA THR A 75 8.80 4.48 -7.08
C THR A 75 7.39 4.22 -6.56
N ILE A 76 6.63 3.34 -7.22
CA ILE A 76 5.28 2.95 -6.78
C ILE A 76 5.31 2.31 -5.40
N THR A 77 6.25 1.39 -5.15
CA THR A 77 6.40 0.72 -3.85
C THR A 77 6.68 1.73 -2.73
N ASN A 78 7.63 2.65 -2.94
CA ASN A 78 7.95 3.69 -1.95
C ASN A 78 6.76 4.61 -1.67
N ALA A 79 6.03 5.01 -2.71
CA ALA A 79 4.83 5.83 -2.55
C ALA A 79 3.71 5.08 -1.80
N HIS A 80 3.61 3.75 -1.97
CA HIS A 80 2.65 2.92 -1.24
C HIS A 80 3.04 2.77 0.23
N PHE A 81 4.34 2.61 0.52
CA PHE A 81 4.86 2.53 1.88
C PHE A 81 4.58 3.78 2.71
N LEU A 82 4.47 4.95 2.09
CA LEU A 82 4.01 6.16 2.78
C LEU A 82 2.63 5.98 3.42
N TYR A 83 1.68 5.36 2.71
CA TYR A 83 0.36 5.06 3.25
C TYR A 83 0.42 3.97 4.31
N LEU A 84 1.17 2.88 4.06
CA LEU A 84 1.30 1.78 5.03
C LEU A 84 1.86 2.25 6.37
N LYS A 85 2.80 3.19 6.36
CA LYS A 85 3.31 3.83 7.58
C LYS A 85 2.21 4.53 8.36
N GLU A 86 1.39 5.37 7.72
CA GLU A 86 0.31 6.06 8.42
C GLU A 86 -0.79 5.08 8.87
N LEU A 87 -1.04 4.01 8.10
CA LEU A 87 -1.96 2.94 8.48
C LEU A 87 -1.46 2.20 9.72
N ILE A 88 -0.17 1.85 9.79
CA ILE A 88 0.42 1.17 10.95
C ILE A 88 0.30 2.03 12.20
N LYS A 89 0.59 3.33 12.12
CA LYS A 89 0.44 4.24 13.27
C LYS A 89 -0.99 4.25 13.82
N PHE A 90 -1.99 4.06 12.95
CA PHE A 90 -3.39 3.96 13.35
C PHE A 90 -3.70 2.59 13.98
N THR A 91 -3.22 1.49 13.41
CA THR A 91 -3.55 0.13 13.88
C THR A 91 -2.73 -0.31 15.09
N ASP A 92 -1.48 0.13 15.18
CA ASP A 92 -0.55 -0.17 16.26
C ASP A 92 0.17 1.12 16.69
N PRO A 93 -0.43 1.90 17.61
CA PRO A 93 0.15 3.14 18.09
C PRO A 93 1.50 2.95 18.80
N GLN A 94 1.82 1.76 19.31
CA GLN A 94 3.09 1.51 20.01
C GLN A 94 4.28 1.56 19.05
N LEU A 95 4.07 1.22 17.77
CA LEU A 95 5.08 1.35 16.73
C LEU A 95 5.44 2.82 16.42
N CYS A 96 4.63 3.79 16.84
CA CYS A 96 4.94 5.22 16.66
C CYS A 96 6.19 5.67 17.43
N PHE A 97 6.56 4.97 18.51
CA PHE A 97 7.71 5.29 19.34
C PHE A 97 8.98 4.54 18.92
N LYS A 98 8.86 3.67 17.92
CA LYS A 98 9.96 2.84 17.43
C LYS A 98 10.70 3.54 16.29
N PRO A 99 11.99 3.21 16.08
CA PRO A 99 12.76 3.80 15.00
C PRO A 99 12.15 3.43 13.64
N ASN A 100 12.32 4.31 12.64
CA ASN A 100 11.68 4.17 11.33
C ASN A 100 11.97 2.81 10.67
N TRP A 101 13.16 2.24 10.86
CA TRP A 101 13.54 0.94 10.30
C TRP A 101 12.65 -0.21 10.81
N GLU A 102 12.18 -0.15 12.07
CA GLU A 102 11.34 -1.19 12.67
C GLU A 102 9.88 -1.07 12.20
N ILE A 103 9.42 0.17 11.97
CA ILE A 103 8.14 0.44 11.29
C ILE A 103 8.19 -0.14 9.86
N ILE A 104 9.33 -0.03 9.20
CA ILE A 104 9.54 -0.53 7.83
C ILE A 104 9.52 -2.05 7.76
N GLU A 105 10.19 -2.73 8.68
CA GLU A 105 10.08 -4.19 8.76
C GLU A 105 8.65 -4.65 9.00
N SER A 106 7.90 -3.92 9.82
CA SER A 106 6.51 -4.27 10.15
C SER A 106 5.61 -4.29 8.92
N PHE A 107 5.76 -3.35 7.97
CA PHE A 107 4.97 -3.40 6.74
C PHE A 107 5.56 -4.25 5.61
N LYS A 108 6.85 -4.60 5.64
CA LYS A 108 7.41 -5.55 4.67
C LYS A 108 6.66 -6.89 4.71
N GLY A 109 6.18 -7.29 5.88
CA GLY A 109 5.27 -8.44 6.03
C GLY A 109 3.95 -8.32 5.27
N PHE A 110 3.40 -7.11 5.10
CA PHE A 110 2.22 -6.87 4.25
C PHE A 110 2.56 -6.90 2.76
N ALA A 111 3.76 -6.48 2.39
CA ALA A 111 4.22 -6.47 1.00
C ALA A 111 4.66 -7.86 0.50
N SER A 112 5.32 -8.67 1.35
CA SER A 112 5.78 -10.03 1.01
C SER A 112 4.68 -11.09 1.07
N ALA A 113 3.53 -10.78 1.69
CA ALA A 113 2.34 -11.62 1.69
C ALA A 113 1.46 -11.43 0.44
N ALA A 114 1.81 -10.48 -0.44
CA ALA A 114 1.23 -10.44 -1.77
C ALA A 114 1.62 -11.75 -2.47
N PRO A 115 0.65 -12.53 -2.97
CA PRO A 115 0.97 -13.80 -3.60
C PRO A 115 1.91 -13.56 -4.78
N ASP A 116 2.97 -14.37 -4.90
CA ASP A 116 3.83 -14.44 -6.10
C ASP A 116 2.99 -14.61 -7.39
N ASN A 117 1.76 -15.10 -7.23
CA ASN A 117 0.74 -15.21 -8.26
C ASN A 117 -0.35 -14.15 -8.02
N CYS A 118 -0.10 -12.90 -8.44
CA CYS A 118 -1.20 -12.02 -8.75
C CYS A 118 -2.02 -12.70 -9.87
N PRO A 119 -3.33 -12.95 -9.70
CA PRO A 119 -4.13 -13.62 -10.74
C PRO A 119 -4.34 -12.75 -11.98
N LEU A 120 -3.91 -11.49 -11.94
CA LEU A 120 -3.95 -10.57 -13.07
C LEU A 120 -2.62 -10.61 -13.81
N ASP A 121 -2.71 -10.61 -15.14
CA ASP A 121 -1.53 -10.46 -15.97
C ASP A 121 -0.93 -9.07 -15.76
N LYS A 122 0.37 -8.95 -16.02
CA LYS A 122 1.09 -7.68 -15.89
C LYS A 122 0.44 -6.56 -16.71
N ALA A 123 -0.08 -6.87 -17.90
CA ALA A 123 -0.77 -5.92 -18.76
C ALA A 123 -2.03 -5.35 -18.09
N ASP A 124 -2.84 -6.21 -17.44
CA ASP A 124 -4.04 -5.80 -16.73
C ASP A 124 -3.71 -4.91 -15.52
N CYS A 125 -2.63 -5.24 -14.80
CA CYS A 125 -2.14 -4.40 -13.70
C CYS A 125 -1.74 -3.00 -14.18
N VAL A 126 -1.06 -2.91 -15.32
CA VAL A 126 -0.69 -1.62 -15.92
C VAL A 126 -1.92 -0.83 -16.38
N GLU A 127 -2.87 -1.48 -17.04
CA GLU A 127 -4.13 -0.84 -17.46
C GLU A 127 -4.90 -0.26 -16.26
N LEU A 128 -4.98 -1.01 -15.16
CA LEU A 128 -5.60 -0.53 -13.92
C LEU A 128 -4.85 0.65 -13.31
N MET A 129 -3.51 0.62 -13.33
CA MET A 129 -2.69 1.72 -12.83
C MET A 129 -2.84 2.99 -13.65
N GLU A 130 -2.93 2.88 -14.98
CA GLU A 130 -3.21 4.01 -15.86
C GLU A 130 -4.62 4.56 -15.62
N LYS A 131 -5.61 3.67 -15.50
CA LYS A 131 -7.00 4.04 -15.17
C LYS A 131 -7.12 4.80 -13.84
N TRP A 132 -6.30 4.46 -12.85
CA TRP A 132 -6.28 5.16 -11.56
C TRP A 132 -5.35 6.38 -11.50
N GLY A 133 -4.67 6.72 -12.60
CA GLY A 133 -3.76 7.86 -12.68
C GLY A 133 -2.47 7.68 -11.87
N ILE A 134 -2.09 6.44 -11.58
CA ILE A 134 -0.80 6.10 -10.96
C ILE A 134 0.30 6.16 -12.02
N LEU A 135 0.01 5.64 -13.21
CA LEU A 135 0.86 5.70 -14.39
C LEU A 135 0.22 6.62 -15.44
N VAL A 136 1.07 7.34 -16.18
CA VAL A 136 0.71 8.13 -17.35
C VAL A 136 1.71 7.79 -18.45
N ALA A 137 1.27 7.08 -19.49
CA ALA A 137 2.11 6.62 -20.59
C ALA A 137 3.36 5.86 -20.11
N GLY A 138 3.20 4.95 -19.14
CA GLY A 138 4.30 4.17 -18.57
C GLY A 138 5.21 4.91 -17.58
N VAL A 139 4.90 6.15 -17.21
CA VAL A 139 5.66 6.94 -16.21
C VAL A 139 4.83 7.19 -14.96
N CYS A 140 5.43 7.15 -13.78
CA CYS A 140 4.74 7.52 -12.54
C CYS A 140 4.19 8.94 -12.59
N SER A 141 2.95 9.13 -12.17
CA SER A 141 2.36 10.46 -12.05
C SER A 141 3.08 11.30 -10.99
N GLU A 142 3.00 12.62 -11.12
CA GLU A 142 3.64 13.56 -10.21
C GLU A 142 3.30 13.31 -8.72
N PRO A 143 2.03 13.03 -8.32
CA PRO A 143 1.71 12.73 -6.93
C PRO A 143 2.37 11.44 -6.42
N VAL A 144 2.55 10.42 -7.28
CA VAL A 144 3.23 9.17 -6.93
C VAL A 144 4.71 9.44 -6.69
N THR A 145 5.35 10.19 -7.59
CA THR A 145 6.78 10.52 -7.44
C THR A 145 7.03 11.34 -6.18
N LYS A 146 6.21 12.36 -5.90
CA LYS A 146 6.28 13.15 -4.65
C LYS A 146 6.05 12.29 -3.41
N ALA A 147 5.12 11.35 -3.45
CA ALA A 147 4.90 10.42 -2.34
C ALA A 147 6.10 9.50 -2.11
N ALA A 148 6.74 9.03 -3.17
CA ALA A 148 7.95 8.22 -3.08
C ALA A 148 9.12 9.00 -2.47
N GLU A 149 9.32 10.24 -2.90
CA GLU A 149 10.33 11.15 -2.35
C GLU A 149 10.08 11.42 -0.87
N ARG A 150 8.84 11.75 -0.51
CA ARG A 150 8.46 11.99 0.89
C ARG A 150 8.70 10.77 1.77
N PHE A 151 8.48 9.56 1.23
CA PHE A 151 8.84 8.33 1.93
C PHE A 151 10.36 8.17 2.10
N ARG A 152 11.15 8.47 1.07
CA ARG A 152 12.63 8.40 1.14
C ARG A 152 13.23 9.37 2.16
N GLU A 153 12.66 10.56 2.32
CA GLU A 153 13.07 11.50 3.37
C GLU A 153 12.90 10.90 4.77
N TYR A 154 11.85 10.09 5.00
CA TYR A 154 11.67 9.37 6.26
C TYR A 154 12.68 8.23 6.47
N LEU A 155 13.31 7.73 5.40
CA LEU A 155 14.34 6.70 5.50
C LEU A 155 15.69 7.26 5.94
N GLN A 156 15.90 8.57 5.78
CA GLN A 156 17.14 9.19 6.21
C GLN A 156 17.20 9.18 7.75
N PRO A 157 18.35 8.83 8.35
CA PRO A 157 18.51 8.85 9.80
C PRO A 157 18.22 10.26 10.33
N SER A 158 17.41 10.34 11.37
CA SER A 158 17.13 11.61 12.02
C SER A 158 18.42 12.08 12.72
N PRO A 159 18.73 13.39 12.77
CA PRO A 159 19.93 13.91 13.46
C PRO A 159 20.02 13.59 14.95
N GLN A 160 18.98 12.96 15.53
CA GLN A 160 18.90 12.57 16.94
C GLN A 160 19.44 11.16 17.23
N ASP A 161 19.86 10.42 16.20
CA ASP A 161 20.45 9.07 16.33
C ASP A 161 22.00 9.09 16.30
N SER A 162 22.65 10.21 16.66
CA SER A 162 24.12 10.36 16.74
C SER A 162 24.58 10.83 18.12
#